data_AF-A0A0A0I7A0-F1
#
_entry.id   AF-A0A0A0I7A0-F1
#
_cell.length_a   1.000
_cell.length_b   1.000
_cell.length_c   1.000
_cell.angle_alpha   90.00
_cell.angle_beta   90.00
_cell.angle_gamma   90.00
#
_symmetry.space_group_name_H-M   'P 1'
#
loop_
_entity.id
_entity.type
_entity.pdbx_description
1 polymer ?
#
loop_
_entity_poly.entity_id
_entity_poly.type
_entity_poly.pdbx_seq_one_letter_code
_entity_poly.pdbx_strand_id
1 'polypeptide(L)'
;MKRKTGVVIKVCKNYVSIKTVNGEIFNVKIKDYTPNVGDIYSGNITYQNPKALRRIIALVIIIIAIVFCRNVYTYHAPKAVITINIPPTIQLKVNNWNKVVNVSATKENGRNLLIGLKLKNLTLNNALEKIIDTAKEKDIINDKYLKNKDNSIIIYTSTNNDSMDLSSFEKYLKDRKLRYKINYNGSDRIK
;
A
#
# COMPACT_ATOMS: atom_id res chain seq x y z
N MET A 1 42.84 21.81 -17.27
CA MET A 1 42.91 20.83 -16.15
C MET A 1 44.30 20.89 -15.55
N LYS A 2 44.46 20.89 -14.20
CA LYS A 2 45.77 20.98 -13.56
C LYS A 2 46.53 19.65 -13.71
N ARG A 3 47.75 19.70 -14.24
CA ARG A 3 48.65 18.55 -14.40
C ARG A 3 49.59 18.46 -13.19
N LYS A 4 49.84 17.25 -12.71
CA LYS A 4 50.78 16.97 -11.61
C LYS A 4 51.67 15.78 -11.99
N THR A 5 52.88 15.77 -11.45
CA THR A 5 53.88 14.72 -11.64
C THR A 5 54.35 14.23 -10.27
N GLY A 6 54.55 12.93 -10.14
CA GLY A 6 55.00 12.31 -8.90
C GLY A 6 55.28 10.82 -9.06
N VAL A 7 55.70 10.18 -7.96
CA VAL A 7 55.98 8.75 -7.91
C VAL A 7 54.68 7.98 -7.73
N VAL A 8 54.46 6.94 -8.53
CA VAL A 8 53.27 6.09 -8.46
C VAL A 8 53.28 5.30 -7.16
N ILE A 9 52.27 5.53 -6.33
CA ILE A 9 52.09 4.79 -5.07
C ILE A 9 51.02 3.70 -5.20
N LYS A 10 50.08 3.85 -6.14
CA LYS A 10 49.00 2.89 -6.37
C LYS A 10 48.45 3.00 -7.78
N VAL A 11 48.21 1.84 -8.40
CA VAL A 11 47.57 1.73 -9.71
C VAL A 11 46.15 1.18 -9.52
N CYS A 12 45.15 1.92 -9.97
CA CYS A 12 43.75 1.49 -9.99
C CYS A 12 43.28 1.34 -11.44
N LYS A 13 42.16 0.64 -11.68
CA LYS A 13 41.66 0.36 -13.04
C LYS A 13 41.51 1.60 -13.94
N ASN A 14 41.09 2.73 -13.37
CA ASN A 14 40.74 3.95 -14.13
C ASN A 14 41.59 5.19 -13.78
N TYR A 15 42.52 5.09 -12.83
CA TYR A 15 43.38 6.19 -12.39
C TYR A 15 44.63 5.67 -11.66
N VAL A 16 45.65 6.53 -11.55
CA VAL A 16 46.89 6.26 -10.81
C VAL A 16 47.02 7.27 -9.69
N SER A 17 47.40 6.82 -8.50
CA SER A 17 47.72 7.71 -7.38
C SER A 17 49.22 7.99 -7.39
N ILE A 18 49.59 9.26 -7.41
CA ILE A 18 50.98 9.74 -7.39
C ILE A 18 51.25 10.52 -6.11
N LYS A 19 52.47 10.41 -5.57
CA LYS A 19 53.00 11.27 -4.50
C LYS A 19 53.99 12.26 -5.10
N THR A 20 53.73 13.56 -4.93
CA THR A 20 54.59 14.63 -5.42
C THR A 20 55.82 14.82 -4.53
N VAL A 21 56.80 15.59 -5.01
CA VAL A 21 58.02 15.94 -4.25
C VAL A 21 57.70 16.64 -2.93
N ASN A 22 56.59 17.38 -2.88
CA ASN A 22 56.11 18.08 -1.69
C ASN A 22 55.35 17.15 -0.72
N GLY A 23 55.29 15.84 -1.00
CA GLY A 23 54.55 14.86 -0.20
C GLY A 23 53.03 14.84 -0.44
N GLU A 24 52.50 15.68 -1.34
CA GLU A 24 51.07 15.70 -1.69
C GLU A 24 50.69 14.45 -2.49
N ILE A 25 49.48 13.92 -2.29
CA ILE A 25 48.97 12.78 -3.06
C ILE A 25 47.86 13.24 -4.01
N PHE A 26 47.97 12.88 -5.29
CA PHE A 26 46.93 13.15 -6.29
C PHE A 26 46.54 11.90 -7.08
N ASN A 27 45.27 11.81 -7.45
CA ASN A 27 44.78 10.84 -8.43
C ASN A 27 44.85 11.46 -9.83
N VAL A 28 45.51 10.79 -10.77
CA VAL A 28 45.68 11.23 -12.15
C VAL A 28 45.12 10.22 -13.14
N LYS A 29 44.59 10.68 -14.28
CA LYS A 29 44.02 9.81 -15.30
C LYS A 29 45.11 8.94 -15.97
N ILE A 30 44.80 7.67 -16.20
CA ILE A 30 45.64 6.77 -17.01
C ILE A 30 45.59 7.22 -18.47
N LYS A 31 46.75 7.23 -19.14
CA LYS A 31 46.91 7.55 -20.56
C LYS A 31 47.03 6.24 -21.36
N ASP A 32 47.95 6.18 -22.31
CA ASP A 32 48.07 5.09 -23.29
C ASP A 32 48.77 3.85 -22.72
N TYR A 33 49.38 3.96 -21.54
CA TYR A 33 49.99 2.84 -20.82
C TYR A 33 49.70 2.90 -19.32
N THR A 34 49.78 1.74 -18.67
CA THR A 34 49.65 1.59 -17.22
C THR A 34 51.04 1.58 -16.59
N PRO A 35 51.39 2.57 -15.74
CA PRO A 35 52.68 2.58 -15.04
C PRO A 35 52.71 1.55 -13.91
N ASN A 36 53.91 1.14 -13.49
CA ASN A 36 54.13 0.30 -12.32
C ASN A 36 54.24 1.15 -11.04
N VAL A 37 54.07 0.51 -9.87
CA VAL A 37 54.33 1.16 -8.58
C VAL A 37 55.81 1.49 -8.47
N GLY A 38 56.12 2.74 -8.10
CA GLY A 38 57.48 3.28 -8.07
C GLY A 38 57.86 4.13 -9.29
N ASP A 39 57.11 4.04 -10.39
CA ASP A 39 57.41 4.83 -11.59
C ASP A 39 57.14 6.33 -11.39
N ILE A 40 57.80 7.19 -12.16
CA ILE A 40 57.44 8.61 -12.25
C ILE A 40 56.34 8.75 -13.29
N TYR A 41 55.18 9.27 -12.87
CA TYR A 41 54.04 9.41 -13.74
C TYR A 41 53.46 10.84 -13.70
N SER A 42 53.06 11.34 -14.87
CA SER A 42 52.57 12.70 -15.06
C SER A 42 51.23 12.71 -15.79
N GLY A 43 50.22 13.24 -15.13
CA GLY A 43 48.85 13.23 -15.65
C GLY A 43 48.00 14.38 -15.16
N ASN A 44 46.84 14.53 -15.79
CA ASN A 44 45.82 15.48 -15.34
C ASN A 44 45.14 14.91 -14.10
N ILE A 45 44.98 15.75 -13.06
CA ILE A 45 44.26 15.36 -11.85
C ILE A 45 42.85 14.94 -12.25
N THR A 46 42.44 13.76 -11.80
CA THR A 46 41.08 13.27 -11.95
C THR A 46 40.44 13.20 -10.58
N TYR A 47 39.25 13.79 -10.48
CA TYR A 47 38.39 13.63 -9.33
C TYR A 47 37.40 12.54 -9.72
N GLN A 48 37.35 11.45 -8.95
CA GLN A 48 36.17 10.58 -9.02
C GLN A 48 34.97 11.48 -8.78
N ASN A 49 34.08 11.61 -9.76
CA ASN A 49 33.00 12.59 -9.69
C ASN A 49 31.76 11.93 -9.11
N PRO A 50 31.50 12.02 -7.79
CA PRO A 50 30.33 11.41 -7.19
C PRO A 50 29.03 12.07 -7.65
N LYS A 51 29.07 13.16 -8.44
CA LYS A 51 27.88 13.87 -8.91
C LYS A 51 26.96 12.98 -9.76
N ALA A 52 27.52 12.09 -10.58
CA ALA A 52 26.71 11.15 -11.37
C ALA A 52 25.98 10.14 -10.47
N LEU A 53 26.72 9.53 -9.53
CA LEU A 53 26.14 8.61 -8.54
C LEU A 53 25.10 9.31 -7.65
N ARG A 54 25.38 10.54 -7.20
CA ARG A 54 24.45 11.35 -6.40
C ARG A 54 23.17 11.69 -7.17
N ARG A 55 23.27 11.97 -8.47
CA ARG A 55 22.09 12.19 -9.34
C ARG A 55 21.27 10.91 -9.48
N ILE A 56 21.90 9.75 -9.66
CA ILE A 56 21.21 8.46 -9.75
C ILE A 56 20.49 8.15 -8.43
N ILE A 57 21.17 8.32 -7.29
CA ILE A 57 20.55 8.12 -5.97
C ILE A 57 19.35 9.06 -5.77
N ALA A 58 19.47 10.33 -6.15
CA ALA A 58 18.37 11.28 -6.06
C ALA A 58 17.17 10.86 -6.93
N LEU A 59 17.41 10.39 -8.15
CA LEU A 59 16.34 9.87 -9.03
C LEU A 59 15.65 8.65 -8.42
N VAL A 60 16.42 7.71 -7.86
CA VAL A 60 15.86 6.52 -7.20
C VAL A 60 14.98 6.91 -6.02
N ILE A 61 15.42 7.85 -5.18
CA ILE A 61 14.63 8.35 -4.04
C ILE A 61 13.31 8.98 -4.53
N ILE A 62 13.35 9.77 -5.61
CA ILE A 62 12.14 10.37 -6.20
C ILE A 62 11.18 9.29 -6.70
N ILE A 63 11.68 8.26 -7.39
CA ILE A 63 10.85 7.16 -7.88
C ILE A 63 10.20 6.41 -6.71
N ILE A 64 10.96 6.12 -5.65
CA ILE A 64 10.44 5.47 -4.43
C ILE A 64 9.35 6.34 -3.79
N ALA A 65 9.57 7.66 -3.69
CA ALA A 65 8.59 8.58 -3.13
C ALA A 65 7.28 8.59 -3.96
N ILE A 66 7.37 8.60 -5.29
CA ILE A 66 6.19 8.55 -6.18
C ILE A 66 5.43 7.23 -5.98
N VAL A 67 6.12 6.10 -5.94
CA VAL A 67 5.50 4.79 -5.70
C VAL A 67 4.84 4.75 -4.32
N PHE A 68 5.49 5.29 -3.30
CA PHE A 68 4.93 5.34 -1.94
C PHE A 68 3.67 6.20 -1.86
N CYS A 69 3.72 7.42 -2.40
CA CYS A 69 2.57 8.33 -2.48
C CYS A 69 1.39 7.69 -3.21
N ARG A 70 1.65 6.99 -4.33
CA ARG A 70 0.61 6.27 -5.07
C ARG A 70 -0.03 5.18 -4.21
N ASN A 71 0.76 4.38 -3.50
CA ASN A 71 0.24 3.31 -2.63
C ASN A 71 -0.64 3.88 -1.52
N VAL A 72 -0.19 4.93 -0.83
CA VAL A 72 -0.98 5.63 0.21
C VAL A 72 -2.29 6.16 -0.37
N TYR A 73 -2.26 6.80 -1.54
CA TYR A 73 -3.47 7.29 -2.20
C TYR A 73 -4.46 6.15 -2.50
N THR A 74 -3.97 5.05 -3.10
CA THR A 74 -4.82 3.89 -3.40
C THR A 74 -5.36 3.18 -2.17
N TYR A 75 -4.68 3.28 -1.03
CA TYR A 75 -5.16 2.73 0.24
C TYR A 75 -6.43 3.44 0.73
N HIS A 76 -6.54 4.74 0.50
CA HIS A 76 -7.70 5.53 0.92
C HIS A 76 -8.79 5.63 -0.16
N ALA A 77 -8.50 5.24 -1.40
CA ALA A 77 -9.46 5.26 -2.49
C ALA A 77 -10.49 4.10 -2.37
N PRO A 78 -11.81 4.38 -2.43
CA PRO A 78 -12.81 3.33 -2.47
C PRO A 78 -12.80 2.64 -3.84
N LYS A 79 -12.77 1.30 -3.84
CA LYS A 79 -12.89 0.47 -5.05
C LYS A 79 -14.23 -0.23 -5.18
N ALA A 80 -14.83 -0.62 -4.06
CA ALA A 80 -16.07 -1.36 -4.04
C ALA A 80 -17.03 -0.81 -2.99
N VAL A 81 -18.32 -0.95 -3.28
CA VAL A 81 -19.42 -0.57 -2.42
C VAL A 81 -20.16 -1.84 -2.02
N ILE A 82 -20.32 -2.04 -0.71
CA ILE A 82 -21.09 -3.13 -0.14
C ILE A 82 -22.30 -2.53 0.55
N THR A 83 -23.48 -3.03 0.24
CA THR A 83 -24.72 -2.64 0.91
C THR A 83 -25.21 -3.82 1.71
N ILE A 84 -25.34 -3.66 3.02
CA ILE A 84 -25.96 -4.64 3.91
C ILE A 84 -27.34 -4.13 4.34
N ASN A 85 -28.34 -4.97 4.16
CA ASN A 85 -29.72 -4.67 4.51
C ASN A 85 -30.16 -5.53 5.69
N ILE A 86 -30.22 -4.91 6.87
CA ILE A 86 -30.73 -5.47 8.12
C ILE A 86 -31.58 -4.38 8.73
N PRO A 87 -32.83 -4.19 8.27
CA PRO A 87 -33.62 -2.96 8.40
C PRO A 87 -33.26 -2.20 9.69
N PRO A 88 -32.33 -1.23 9.64
CA PRO A 88 -31.90 -0.38 8.51
C PRO A 88 -30.83 -0.90 7.51
N THR A 89 -30.79 -0.26 6.33
CA THR A 89 -29.77 -0.47 5.30
C THR A 89 -28.52 0.36 5.55
N ILE A 90 -27.34 -0.27 5.48
CA ILE A 90 -26.02 0.34 5.67
C ILE A 90 -25.16 0.13 4.41
N GLN A 91 -24.39 1.14 4.04
CA GLN A 91 -23.46 1.12 2.92
C GLN A 91 -22.02 1.25 3.42
N LEU A 92 -21.15 0.34 3.01
CA LEU A 92 -19.72 0.35 3.27
C LEU A 92 -18.98 0.58 1.95
N LYS A 93 -17.96 1.43 1.98
CA LYS A 93 -16.98 1.56 0.91
C LYS A 93 -15.69 0.89 1.35
N VAL A 94 -15.11 0.04 0.52
CA VAL A 94 -13.83 -0.62 0.80
C VAL A 94 -12.79 -0.36 -0.28
N ASN A 95 -11.52 -0.49 0.10
CA ASN A 95 -10.37 -0.40 -0.80
C ASN A 95 -9.97 -1.77 -1.38
N ASN A 96 -8.87 -1.80 -2.14
CA ASN A 96 -8.32 -3.01 -2.77
C ASN A 96 -7.89 -4.12 -1.80
N TRP A 97 -7.75 -3.80 -0.51
CA TRP A 97 -7.32 -4.75 0.54
C TRP A 97 -8.50 -5.21 1.40
N ASN A 98 -9.74 -5.07 0.91
CA ASN A 98 -10.97 -5.36 1.65
C ASN A 98 -11.04 -4.61 2.99
N LYS A 99 -10.43 -3.42 3.08
CA LYS A 99 -10.52 -2.54 4.25
C LYS A 99 -11.58 -1.47 4.06
N VAL A 100 -12.37 -1.25 5.10
CA VAL A 100 -13.41 -0.22 5.10
C VAL A 100 -12.79 1.18 5.11
N VAL A 101 -13.04 1.95 4.06
CA VAL A 101 -12.62 3.36 3.96
C VAL A 101 -13.73 4.32 4.40
N ASN A 102 -14.99 3.95 4.19
CA ASN A 102 -16.14 4.76 4.62
C ASN A 102 -17.36 3.90 4.95
N VAL A 103 -18.21 4.39 5.84
CA VAL A 103 -19.50 3.79 6.18
C VAL A 103 -20.56 4.87 6.26
N SER A 104 -21.71 4.63 5.66
CA SER A 104 -22.85 5.55 5.64
C SER A 104 -24.16 4.79 5.70
N ALA A 105 -25.20 5.45 6.20
CA ALA A 105 -26.57 4.93 6.17
C ALA A 105 -27.53 6.00 5.66
N THR A 106 -28.46 5.59 4.79
CA THR A 106 -29.43 6.50 4.16
C THR A 106 -30.49 6.96 5.14
N LYS A 107 -30.99 6.04 5.98
CA LYS A 107 -32.06 6.29 6.95
C LYS A 107 -31.52 6.57 8.35
N GLU A 108 -32.30 7.30 9.15
CA GLU A 108 -31.98 7.68 10.53
C GLU A 108 -31.69 6.47 11.42
N ASN A 109 -32.54 5.43 11.38
CA ASN A 109 -32.32 4.19 12.13
C ASN A 109 -30.94 3.57 11.84
N GLY A 110 -30.48 3.66 10.57
CA GLY A 110 -29.16 3.19 10.18
C GLY A 110 -28.03 4.05 10.73
N ARG A 111 -28.22 5.37 10.77
CA ARG A 111 -27.26 6.27 11.42
C ARG A 111 -27.18 5.96 12.91
N ASN A 112 -28.32 5.76 13.57
CA ASN A 112 -28.38 5.40 14.99
C ASN A 112 -27.71 4.06 15.29
N LEU A 113 -27.79 3.08 14.39
CA LEU A 113 -27.04 1.84 14.50
C LEU A 113 -25.53 2.07 14.45
N LEU A 114 -25.07 2.98 13.59
CA LEU A 114 -23.64 3.30 13.38
C LEU A 114 -23.01 4.22 14.43
N ILE A 115 -23.80 4.88 15.29
CA ILE A 115 -23.27 5.77 16.33
C ILE A 115 -22.37 4.98 17.29
N GLY A 116 -21.14 5.46 17.49
CA GLY A 116 -20.13 4.85 18.36
C GLY A 116 -19.35 3.68 17.73
N LEU A 117 -19.74 3.22 16.54
CA LEU A 117 -19.07 2.12 15.86
C LEU A 117 -17.82 2.57 15.09
N LYS A 118 -16.64 2.14 15.56
CA LYS A 118 -15.38 2.25 14.81
C LYS A 118 -15.29 1.14 13.77
N LEU A 119 -15.71 1.44 12.54
CA LEU A 119 -15.69 0.49 11.41
C LEU A 119 -14.61 0.79 10.37
N LYS A 120 -14.13 2.04 10.28
CA LYS A 120 -13.04 2.41 9.36
C LYS A 120 -11.77 1.61 9.69
N ASN A 121 -11.03 1.23 8.64
CA ASN A 121 -9.80 0.45 8.69
C ASN A 121 -9.95 -1.03 9.13
N LEU A 122 -11.17 -1.47 9.46
CA LEU A 122 -11.44 -2.89 9.67
C LEU A 122 -11.49 -3.64 8.33
N THR A 123 -11.22 -4.94 8.38
CA THR A 123 -11.54 -5.83 7.25
C THR A 123 -13.06 -5.84 7.05
N LEU A 124 -13.48 -6.07 5.80
CA LEU A 124 -14.89 -6.14 5.43
C LEU A 124 -15.65 -7.15 6.32
N ASN A 125 -15.12 -8.36 6.45
CA ASN A 125 -15.74 -9.40 7.29
C ASN A 125 -15.93 -8.92 8.74
N ASN A 126 -14.88 -8.44 9.40
CA ASN A 126 -14.98 -7.96 10.79
C ASN A 126 -15.92 -6.76 10.93
N ALA A 127 -15.97 -5.87 9.94
CA ALA A 127 -16.90 -4.74 9.95
C ALA A 127 -18.35 -5.19 9.83
N LEU A 128 -18.64 -6.16 8.97
CA LEU A 128 -19.97 -6.73 8.82
C LEU A 128 -20.40 -7.51 10.07
N GLU A 129 -19.52 -8.34 10.64
CA GLU A 129 -19.75 -9.05 11.90
C GLU A 129 -20.11 -8.07 13.02
N LYS A 130 -19.34 -6.98 13.16
CA LYS A 130 -19.60 -5.96 14.16
C LYS A 130 -20.94 -5.24 13.96
N ILE A 131 -21.35 -5.02 12.71
CA ILE A 131 -22.69 -4.49 12.40
C ILE A 131 -23.77 -5.48 12.86
N ILE A 132 -23.60 -6.79 12.64
CA ILE A 132 -24.55 -7.81 13.11
C ILE A 132 -24.63 -7.82 14.63
N ASP A 133 -23.48 -7.85 15.30
CA ASP A 133 -23.41 -7.91 16.76
C ASP A 133 -24.10 -6.69 17.38
N THR A 134 -23.82 -5.47 16.89
CA THR A 134 -24.50 -4.27 17.39
C THR A 134 -25.99 -4.25 17.02
N ALA A 135 -26.39 -4.79 15.87
CA ALA A 135 -27.80 -4.90 15.53
C ALA A 135 -28.55 -5.87 16.47
N LYS A 136 -27.87 -6.90 17.00
CA LYS A 136 -28.42 -7.76 18.06
C LYS A 136 -28.48 -7.04 19.40
N GLU A 137 -27.42 -6.35 19.79
CA GLU A 137 -27.35 -5.58 21.04
C GLU A 137 -28.44 -4.51 21.13
N LYS A 138 -28.79 -3.88 19.98
CA LYS A 138 -29.87 -2.88 19.88
C LYS A 138 -31.25 -3.47 19.64
N ASP A 139 -31.43 -4.78 19.83
CA ASP A 139 -32.68 -5.51 19.63
C ASP A 139 -33.30 -5.39 18.22
N ILE A 140 -32.50 -5.07 17.20
CA ILE A 140 -32.95 -5.02 15.80
C ILE A 140 -33.06 -6.45 15.24
N ILE A 141 -32.05 -7.28 15.49
CA ILE A 141 -32.04 -8.71 15.18
C ILE A 141 -32.43 -9.48 16.45
N ASN A 142 -33.72 -9.50 16.74
CA ASN A 142 -34.28 -10.20 17.91
C ASN A 142 -35.02 -11.49 17.51
N ASP A 143 -35.58 -12.21 18.49
CA ASP A 143 -36.29 -13.46 18.23
C ASP A 143 -37.47 -13.30 17.27
N LYS A 144 -38.14 -12.15 17.29
CA LYS A 144 -39.22 -11.84 16.34
C LYS A 144 -38.67 -11.72 14.92
N TYR A 145 -37.51 -11.07 14.75
CA TYR A 145 -36.84 -10.99 13.47
C TYR A 145 -36.46 -12.38 12.96
N LEU A 146 -35.89 -13.23 13.82
CA LEU A 146 -35.42 -14.57 13.47
C LEU A 146 -36.55 -15.58 13.19
N LYS A 147 -37.70 -15.46 13.87
CA LYS A 147 -38.87 -16.33 13.67
C LYS A 147 -39.62 -16.01 12.37
N ASN A 148 -39.58 -14.76 11.90
CA ASN A 148 -40.22 -14.40 10.64
C ASN A 148 -39.44 -14.99 9.45
N LYS A 149 -40.11 -15.80 8.63
CA LYS A 149 -39.48 -16.50 7.52
C LYS A 149 -39.03 -15.57 6.39
N ASP A 150 -39.63 -14.40 6.26
CA ASP A 150 -39.35 -13.43 5.21
C ASP A 150 -38.12 -12.57 5.52
N ASN A 151 -37.68 -12.57 6.78
CA ASN A 151 -36.52 -11.83 7.21
C ASN A 151 -35.23 -12.56 6.80
N SER A 152 -34.37 -11.82 6.09
CA SER A 152 -33.03 -12.26 5.75
C SER A 152 -32.08 -11.07 5.71
N ILE A 153 -30.82 -11.32 6.07
CA ILE A 153 -29.73 -10.38 5.92
C ILE A 153 -29.32 -10.38 4.46
N ILE A 154 -29.49 -9.25 3.77
CA ILE A 154 -29.20 -9.17 2.33
C ILE A 154 -27.93 -8.35 2.14
N ILE A 155 -26.98 -8.90 1.40
CA ILE A 155 -25.71 -8.24 1.08
C ILE A 155 -25.62 -8.08 -0.43
N TYR A 156 -25.36 -6.85 -0.88
CA TYR A 156 -25.11 -6.52 -2.28
C TYR A 156 -23.70 -5.99 -2.44
N THR A 157 -22.95 -6.49 -3.42
CA THR A 157 -21.64 -5.94 -3.79
C THR A 157 -21.76 -5.24 -5.15
N SER A 158 -21.11 -4.08 -5.29
CA SER A 158 -21.03 -3.36 -6.57
C SER A 158 -20.04 -3.97 -7.55
N THR A 159 -19.35 -5.05 -7.15
CA THR A 159 -18.28 -5.71 -7.89
C THR A 159 -18.52 -7.22 -7.91
N ASN A 160 -18.06 -7.87 -8.98
CA ASN A 160 -18.18 -9.32 -9.14
C ASN A 160 -17.41 -10.09 -8.06
N ASN A 161 -17.86 -11.33 -7.82
CA ASN A 161 -17.42 -12.24 -6.76
C ASN A 161 -15.90 -12.41 -6.66
N ASP A 162 -15.20 -12.47 -7.79
CA ASP A 162 -13.76 -12.79 -7.86
C ASP A 162 -12.85 -11.78 -7.14
N SER A 163 -13.37 -10.61 -6.78
CA SER A 163 -12.58 -9.54 -6.16
C SER A 163 -12.77 -9.40 -4.65
N MET A 164 -13.69 -10.15 -4.04
CA MET A 164 -14.15 -9.89 -2.67
C MET A 164 -14.38 -11.16 -1.86
N ASP A 165 -13.56 -11.39 -0.83
CA ASP A 165 -13.71 -12.53 0.07
C ASP A 165 -14.69 -12.23 1.21
N LEU A 166 -15.86 -12.86 1.17
CA LEU A 166 -16.89 -12.85 2.22
C LEU A 166 -17.01 -14.21 2.95
N SER A 167 -16.10 -15.15 2.70
CA SER A 167 -16.23 -16.54 3.18
C SER A 167 -16.29 -16.62 4.70
N SER A 168 -15.45 -15.85 5.39
CA SER A 168 -15.43 -15.78 6.86
C SER A 168 -16.75 -15.24 7.42
N PHE A 169 -17.30 -14.19 6.80
CA PHE A 169 -18.57 -13.63 7.23
C PHE A 169 -19.74 -14.57 6.94
N GLU A 170 -19.71 -15.26 5.80
CA GLU A 170 -20.72 -16.28 5.48
C GLU A 170 -20.70 -17.41 6.51
N LYS A 171 -19.51 -17.86 6.92
CA LYS A 171 -19.36 -18.82 8.01
C LYS A 171 -19.93 -18.30 9.33
N TYR A 172 -19.61 -17.05 9.70
CA TYR A 172 -20.17 -16.39 10.89
C TYR A 172 -21.72 -16.37 10.88
N LEU A 173 -22.34 -16.11 9.73
CA LEU A 173 -23.80 -16.12 9.58
C LEU A 173 -24.39 -17.52 9.73
N LYS A 174 -23.74 -18.53 9.11
CA LYS A 174 -24.12 -19.95 9.22
C LYS A 174 -24.06 -20.46 10.66
N ASP A 175 -22.95 -20.19 11.35
CA ASP A 175 -22.72 -20.63 12.73
C ASP A 175 -23.79 -20.06 13.68
N ARG A 176 -24.29 -18.86 13.39
CA ARG A 176 -25.34 -18.19 14.16
C ARG A 176 -26.76 -18.45 13.66
N LYS A 177 -26.93 -19.37 12.69
CA LYS A 177 -28.21 -19.76 12.08
C LYS A 177 -29.01 -18.56 11.56
N LEU A 178 -28.31 -17.53 11.07
CA LEU A 178 -28.93 -16.35 10.48
C LEU A 178 -29.28 -16.63 9.02
N ARG A 179 -30.49 -16.26 8.60
CA ARG A 179 -30.89 -16.32 7.18
C ARG A 179 -30.22 -15.20 6.42
N TYR A 180 -29.58 -15.50 5.30
CA TYR A 180 -28.89 -14.50 4.51
C TYR A 180 -29.00 -14.75 3.01
N LYS A 181 -28.80 -13.69 2.23
CA LYS A 181 -28.69 -13.72 0.76
C LYS A 181 -27.53 -12.80 0.36
N ILE A 182 -26.59 -13.32 -0.43
CA ILE A 182 -25.47 -12.53 -0.95
C ILE A 182 -25.62 -12.43 -2.47
N ASN A 183 -25.62 -11.20 -2.99
CA ASN A 183 -25.66 -10.91 -4.40
C ASN A 183 -24.36 -10.27 -4.85
N TYR A 184 -23.59 -11.02 -5.64
CA TYR A 184 -22.30 -10.62 -6.19
C TYR A 184 -22.39 -9.91 -7.55
N ASN A 185 -23.57 -9.74 -8.12
CA ASN A 185 -23.73 -9.37 -9.53
C ASN A 185 -23.87 -7.86 -9.77
N GLY A 186 -23.65 -7.01 -8.77
CA GLY A 186 -23.80 -5.56 -8.93
C GLY A 186 -25.21 -5.10 -9.31
N SER A 187 -26.20 -6.01 -9.24
CA SER A 187 -27.59 -5.76 -9.63
C SER A 187 -28.47 -5.72 -8.39
N ASP A 188 -29.34 -4.72 -8.31
CA ASP A 188 -30.34 -4.58 -7.25
C ASP A 188 -31.39 -5.72 -7.25
N ARG A 189 -31.38 -6.59 -8.27
CA ARG A 189 -32.28 -7.74 -8.41
C ARG A 189 -31.63 -9.01 -7.86
N ILE A 190 -32.21 -9.55 -6.79
CA ILE A 190 -31.95 -10.93 -6.35
C ILE A 190 -32.70 -11.84 -7.33
N LYS A 191 -31.97 -12.60 -8.15
CA LYS A 191 -32.57 -13.73 -8.89
C LYS A 191 -32.78 -14.90 -7.93
#